data_AF-A0A662E4N6-F1
#
_entry.id   AF-A0A662E4N6-F1
#
_cell.length_a   1.000
_cell.length_b   1.000
_cell.length_c   1.000
_cell.angle_alpha   90.00
_cell.angle_beta   90.00
_cell.angle_gamma   90.00
#
_symmetry.space_group_name_H-M   'P 1'
#
loop_
_entity.id
_entity.type
_entity.pdbx_description
1 polymer ?
#
loop_
_entity_poly.entity_id
_entity_poly.type
_entity_poly.pdbx_seq_one_letter_code
_entity_poly.pdbx_strand_id
1 'polypeptide(L)'
;MTQPADDLIPLFLSEALDRLDHLDEILGKTAPAQDSEDWRSARRELHTLKGASRMMGLIEIAQACHQAEDAFEIPGELDFEDLLKLVQRIRNMVGSVIPGELAESDGEQSVRSP
;
A
#
# COMPACT_ATOMS: atom_id res chain seq x y z
N MET A 1 -5.48 -25.08 -18.30
CA MET A 1 -5.48 -24.94 -16.82
C MET A 1 -4.60 -23.75 -16.54
N THR A 2 -5.21 -22.55 -16.47
CA THR A 2 -4.49 -21.31 -16.17
C THR A 2 -3.87 -21.44 -14.77
N GLN A 3 -2.63 -20.99 -14.60
CA GLN A 3 -1.90 -21.14 -13.35
C GLN A 3 -2.60 -20.33 -12.25
N PRO A 4 -2.54 -20.74 -10.96
CA PRO A 4 -3.14 -20.00 -9.85
C PRO A 4 -2.55 -18.60 -9.61
N ALA A 5 -1.48 -18.22 -10.33
CA ALA A 5 -0.81 -16.93 -10.20
C ALA A 5 -1.50 -15.78 -10.96
N ASP A 6 -2.21 -16.08 -12.05
CA ASP A 6 -2.80 -15.05 -12.93
C ASP A 6 -3.98 -14.31 -12.24
N ASP A 7 -4.57 -14.91 -11.20
CA ASP A 7 -5.68 -14.35 -10.44
C ASP A 7 -5.26 -13.70 -9.09
N LEU A 8 -3.96 -13.70 -8.76
CA LEU A 8 -3.49 -13.17 -7.47
C LEU A 8 -3.56 -11.64 -7.40
N ILE A 9 -3.30 -10.94 -8.52
CA ILE A 9 -3.35 -9.48 -8.57
C ILE A 9 -4.79 -8.99 -8.34
N PRO A 10 -5.82 -9.43 -9.08
CA PRO A 10 -7.21 -9.04 -8.81
C PRO A 10 -7.65 -9.29 -7.37
N LEU A 11 -7.30 -10.45 -6.81
CA LEU A 11 -7.62 -10.78 -5.41
C LEU A 11 -6.92 -9.82 -4.44
N PHE A 12 -5.61 -9.60 -4.63
CA PHE A 12 -4.85 -8.65 -3.83
C PHE A 12 -5.44 -7.23 -3.90
N LEU A 13 -5.84 -6.75 -5.08
CA LEU A 13 -6.42 -5.42 -5.23
C LEU A 13 -7.74 -5.28 -4.48
N SER A 14 -8.59 -6.33 -4.49
CA SER A 14 -9.81 -6.37 -3.69
C SER A 14 -9.49 -6.31 -2.19
N GLU A 15 -8.59 -7.17 -1.71
CA GLU A 15 -8.19 -7.18 -0.30
C GLU A 15 -7.52 -5.87 0.14
N ALA A 16 -6.76 -5.23 -0.75
CA ALA A 16 -6.13 -3.94 -0.49
C ALA A 16 -7.18 -2.84 -0.28
N LEU A 17 -8.23 -2.81 -1.09
CA LEU A 17 -9.34 -1.86 -0.93
C LEU A 17 -10.09 -2.10 0.38
N ASP A 18 -10.43 -3.35 0.70
CA ASP A 18 -11.10 -3.71 1.97
C ASP A 18 -10.28 -3.26 3.19
N ARG A 19 -8.95 -3.43 3.14
CA ARG A 19 -8.05 -2.97 4.20
C ARG A 19 -7.98 -1.46 4.31
N LEU A 20 -7.99 -0.74 3.18
CA LEU A 20 -7.99 0.72 3.18
C LEU A 20 -9.30 1.26 3.74
N ASP A 21 -10.42 0.59 3.49
CA ASP A 21 -11.71 0.94 4.08
C ASP A 21 -11.71 0.72 5.60
N HIS A 22 -11.16 -0.40 6.08
CA HIS A 22 -10.94 -0.62 7.52
C HIS A 22 -9.99 0.43 8.13
N LEU A 23 -8.93 0.80 7.41
CA LEU A 23 -8.00 1.84 7.85
C LEU A 23 -8.70 3.20 8.01
N ASP A 24 -9.60 3.56 7.10
CA ASP A 24 -10.40 4.79 7.22
C ASP A 24 -11.34 4.76 8.44
N GLU A 25 -11.93 3.61 8.77
CA GLU A 25 -12.75 3.46 9.97
C GLU A 25 -11.94 3.70 11.24
N ILE A 26 -10.71 3.19 11.29
CA ILE A 26 -9.79 3.37 12.42
C ILE A 26 -9.32 4.83 12.54
N LEU A 27 -8.93 5.46 11.43
CA LEU A 27 -8.43 6.83 11.42
C LEU A 27 -9.54 7.86 11.61
N GLY A 28 -10.77 7.56 11.14
CA GLY A 28 -11.95 8.38 11.33
C GLY A 28 -11.73 9.85 10.96
N LYS A 29 -12.16 10.77 11.85
CA LYS A 29 -12.00 12.23 11.66
C LYS A 29 -10.83 12.83 12.42
N THR A 30 -10.20 12.06 13.30
CA THR A 30 -9.20 12.55 14.26
C THR A 30 -8.15 11.51 14.48
N ALA A 31 -6.88 11.93 14.54
CA ALA A 31 -5.76 11.04 14.82
C ALA A 31 -6.02 10.22 16.09
N PRO A 32 -5.87 8.88 16.05
CA PRO A 32 -5.89 8.08 17.26
C PRO A 32 -4.73 8.51 18.17
N ALA A 33 -4.92 8.39 19.48
CA ALA A 33 -3.85 8.67 20.42
C ALA A 33 -2.64 7.76 20.12
N GLN A 34 -1.44 8.32 20.18
CA GLN A 34 -0.20 7.57 19.95
C GLN A 34 -0.16 6.33 20.85
N ASP A 35 0.28 5.20 20.30
CA ASP A 35 0.35 3.89 20.96
C ASP A 35 -0.99 3.31 21.47
N SER A 36 -2.12 3.90 21.12
CA SER A 36 -3.44 3.28 21.35
C SER A 36 -3.62 2.02 20.50
N GLU A 37 -4.64 1.20 20.80
CA GLU A 37 -4.90 0.02 19.98
C GLU A 37 -5.28 0.39 18.54
N ASP A 38 -5.98 1.50 18.35
CA ASP A 38 -6.34 2.03 17.03
C ASP A 38 -5.09 2.48 16.27
N TRP A 39 -4.15 3.16 16.94
CA TRP A 39 -2.85 3.53 16.36
C TRP A 39 -2.07 2.30 15.87
N ARG A 40 -2.00 1.25 16.71
CA ARG A 40 -1.34 0.00 16.35
C ARG A 40 -2.07 -0.75 15.25
N SER A 41 -3.40 -0.72 15.25
CA SER A 41 -4.23 -1.37 14.23
C SER A 41 -4.04 -0.71 12.86
N ALA A 42 -4.09 0.62 12.78
CA ALA A 42 -3.83 1.37 11.57
C ALA A 42 -2.43 1.06 10.99
N ARG A 43 -1.41 1.06 11.85
CA ARG A 43 -0.05 0.67 11.44
C ARG A 43 0.01 -0.76 10.90
N ARG A 44 -0.66 -1.73 11.52
CA ARG A 44 -0.68 -3.13 11.07
C ARG A 44 -1.34 -3.29 9.70
N GLU A 45 -2.39 -2.54 9.40
CA GLU A 45 -3.02 -2.56 8.07
C GLU A 45 -2.02 -2.07 7.00
N LEU A 46 -1.37 -0.92 7.25
CA LEU A 46 -0.34 -0.37 6.36
C LEU A 46 0.84 -1.33 6.18
N HIS A 47 1.32 -1.96 7.26
CA HIS A 47 2.39 -2.94 7.23
C HIS A 47 2.03 -4.15 6.37
N THR A 48 0.82 -4.66 6.53
CA THR A 48 0.32 -5.82 5.76
C THR A 48 0.18 -5.47 4.29
N LEU A 49 -0.40 -4.31 3.98
CA LEU A 49 -0.56 -3.82 2.62
C LEU A 49 0.80 -3.58 1.94
N LYS A 50 1.79 -3.02 2.65
CA LYS A 50 3.18 -2.87 2.18
C LYS A 50 3.78 -4.22 1.79
N GLY A 51 3.67 -5.21 2.68
CA GLY A 51 4.20 -6.55 2.45
C GLY A 51 3.58 -7.21 1.22
N ALA A 52 2.25 -7.19 1.14
CA ALA A 52 1.51 -7.75 0.02
C ALA A 52 1.80 -7.03 -1.31
N SER A 53 1.89 -5.70 -1.31
CA SER A 53 2.27 -4.91 -2.49
C SER A 53 3.66 -5.29 -3.01
N ARG A 54 4.64 -5.51 -2.13
CA ARG A 54 5.98 -5.99 -2.54
C ARG A 54 5.94 -7.37 -3.17
N MET A 55 5.17 -8.30 -2.60
CA MET A 55 5.03 -9.65 -3.15
C MET A 55 4.41 -9.64 -4.55
N MET A 56 3.52 -8.68 -4.82
CA MET A 56 2.87 -8.49 -6.11
C MET A 56 3.67 -7.64 -7.11
N GLY A 57 4.87 -7.20 -6.75
CA GLY A 57 5.70 -6.33 -7.61
C GLY A 57 5.19 -4.89 -7.73
N LEU A 58 4.21 -4.49 -6.91
CA LEU A 58 3.63 -3.15 -6.89
C LEU A 58 4.48 -2.19 -6.06
N ILE A 59 5.67 -1.89 -6.57
CA ILE A 59 6.72 -1.18 -5.82
C ILE A 59 6.29 0.22 -5.37
N GLU A 60 5.61 0.98 -6.22
CA GLU A 60 5.17 2.34 -5.88
C GLU A 60 4.15 2.35 -4.74
N ILE A 61 3.21 1.40 -4.73
CA ILE A 61 2.23 1.22 -3.65
C ILE A 61 2.96 0.82 -2.37
N ALA A 62 3.91 -0.10 -2.44
CA ALA A 62 4.72 -0.51 -1.29
C ALA A 62 5.51 0.65 -0.67
N GLN A 63 6.07 1.53 -1.51
CA GLN A 63 6.81 2.71 -1.05
C GLN A 63 5.89 3.74 -0.37
N ALA A 64 4.71 3.97 -0.91
CA ALA A 64 3.75 4.87 -0.27
C ALA A 64 3.22 4.30 1.06
N CYS A 65 2.98 2.98 1.14
CA CYS A 65 2.62 2.34 2.41
C CYS A 65 3.75 2.46 3.46
N HIS A 66 5.01 2.40 3.04
CA HIS A 66 6.15 2.61 3.93
C HIS A 66 6.18 4.05 4.47
N GLN A 67 6.02 5.05 3.59
CA GLN A 67 5.92 6.46 4.02
C GLN A 67 4.77 6.69 5.00
N ALA A 68 3.64 6.02 4.80
CA ALA A 68 2.51 6.10 5.72
C ALA A 68 2.81 5.41 7.06
N GLU A 69 3.53 4.29 7.05
CA GLU A 69 3.96 3.57 8.26
C GLU A 69 4.96 4.39 9.08
N ASP A 70 5.88 5.10 8.44
CA ASP A 70 6.88 5.97 9.10
C ASP A 70 6.22 7.03 9.98
N ALA A 71 5.04 7.56 9.58
CA ALA A 71 4.24 8.47 10.40
C ALA A 71 3.83 7.87 11.75
N PHE A 72 3.74 6.54 11.84
CA PHE A 72 3.40 5.83 13.08
C PHE A 72 4.62 5.48 13.94
N GLU A 73 5.83 5.54 13.37
CA GLU A 73 7.09 5.20 14.02
C GLU A 73 7.85 6.44 14.49
N ILE A 74 7.78 7.52 13.71
CA ILE A 74 8.55 8.74 13.89
C ILE A 74 7.60 9.87 14.29
N PRO A 75 7.60 10.29 15.58
CA PRO A 75 6.73 11.35 16.04
C PRO A 75 6.98 12.66 15.28
N GLY A 76 5.93 13.19 14.65
CA GLY A 76 5.98 14.47 13.93
C GLY A 76 6.55 14.41 12.50
N GLU A 77 6.83 13.21 11.97
CA GLU A 77 7.25 13.03 10.57
C GLU A 77 6.18 13.49 9.58
N LEU A 78 4.92 13.14 9.87
CA LEU A 78 3.75 13.58 9.12
C LEU A 78 2.67 14.02 10.09
N ASP A 79 1.97 15.11 9.75
CA ASP A 79 0.75 15.45 10.45
C ASP A 79 -0.41 14.55 10.01
N PHE A 80 -1.51 14.60 10.76
CA PHE A 80 -2.64 13.73 10.49
C PHE A 80 -3.33 14.01 9.15
N GLU A 81 -3.33 15.26 8.69
CA GLU A 81 -3.95 15.62 7.42
C GLU A 81 -3.14 15.06 6.25
N ASP A 82 -1.82 15.15 6.33
CA ASP A 82 -0.91 14.62 5.32
C ASP A 82 -0.87 13.09 5.33
N LEU A 83 -1.02 12.45 6.50
CA LEU A 83 -1.25 11.01 6.58
C LEU A 83 -2.53 10.61 5.83
N LEU A 84 -3.65 11.31 6.04
CA LEU A 84 -4.91 11.02 5.33
C LEU A 84 -4.76 11.22 3.81
N LYS A 85 -4.06 12.27 3.36
CA LYS A 85 -3.75 12.47 1.95
C LYS A 85 -2.93 11.33 1.38
N LEU A 86 -1.96 10.81 2.14
CA LEU A 86 -1.12 9.70 1.72
C LEU A 86 -1.91 8.38 1.64
N VAL A 87 -2.78 8.10 2.61
CA VAL A 87 -3.71 6.96 2.56
C VAL A 87 -4.63 7.06 1.34
N GLN A 88 -5.18 8.24 1.06
CA GLN A 88 -6.00 8.46 -0.13
C GLN A 88 -5.21 8.27 -1.42
N ARG A 89 -3.94 8.69 -1.45
CA ARG A 89 -3.04 8.43 -2.58
C ARG A 89 -2.83 6.93 -2.78
N ILE A 90 -2.61 6.16 -1.71
CA ILE A 90 -2.49 4.69 -1.78
C ILE A 90 -3.76 4.08 -2.38
N ARG A 91 -4.94 4.48 -1.91
CA ARG A 91 -6.22 4.04 -2.47
C ARG A 91 -6.34 4.32 -3.96
N ASN A 92 -6.00 5.53 -4.40
CA ASN A 92 -6.07 5.89 -5.81
C ASN A 92 -5.11 5.04 -6.66
N MET A 93 -3.91 4.77 -6.16
CA MET A 93 -2.95 3.90 -6.85
C MET A 93 -3.49 2.48 -6.98
N VAL A 94 -3.99 1.88 -5.89
CA VAL A 94 -4.61 0.54 -5.89
C VAL A 94 -5.75 0.48 -6.91
N GLY A 95 -6.67 1.46 -6.89
CA GLY A 95 -7.80 1.52 -7.82
C GLY A 95 -7.44 1.79 -9.30
N SER A 96 -6.21 2.24 -9.56
CA SER A 96 -5.70 2.48 -10.91
C SER A 96 -4.94 1.31 -11.53
N VAL A 97 -4.62 0.28 -10.73
CA VAL A 97 -3.93 -0.92 -11.25
C VAL A 97 -4.86 -1.68 -12.17
N ILE A 98 -4.44 -1.89 -13.42
CA ILE A 98 -5.15 -2.70 -14.40
C ILE A 98 -4.53 -4.11 -14.42
N PRO A 99 -5.27 -5.16 -14.01
CA PRO A 99 -4.78 -6.53 -14.07
C PRO A 99 -4.41 -6.92 -15.51
N GLY A 100 -3.16 -7.33 -15.73
CA GLY A 100 -2.62 -7.73 -17.04
C GLY A 100 -1.60 -6.74 -17.65
N GLU A 101 -1.58 -5.48 -17.23
CA GLU A 101 -0.61 -4.48 -17.75
C GLU A 101 0.75 -4.55 -17.03
N LEU A 102 0.80 -5.15 -15.84
CA LEU A 102 2.03 -5.38 -15.06
C LEU A 102 2.97 -6.42 -15.68
N ALA A 103 2.47 -7.24 -16.63
CA ALA A 103 3.23 -8.32 -17.26
C ALA A 103 4.22 -7.84 -18.34
N GLU A 104 4.17 -6.56 -18.74
CA GLU A 104 4.95 -6.01 -19.87
C GLU A 104 6.15 -5.14 -19.41
N SER A 105 6.67 -5.35 -18.21
CA SER A 105 7.86 -4.65 -17.73
C SER A 105 9.01 -5.59 -17.39
N ASP A 106 9.43 -6.42 -18.35
CA ASP A 106 10.73 -7.07 -18.27
C ASP A 106 11.47 -6.98 -19.61
N GLY A 107 12.66 -6.36 -19.58
CA GLY A 107 13.70 -6.60 -20.59
C GLY A 107 14.18 -5.41 -21.42
N GLU A 108 14.75 -4.36 -20.82
CA GLU A 108 15.87 -3.65 -21.46
C GLU A 108 16.72 -2.87 -20.44
N GLN A 109 17.40 -3.57 -19.53
CA GLN A 109 18.70 -3.07 -19.05
C GLN A 109 19.76 -3.56 -20.03
N SER A 110 19.88 -2.77 -21.11
CA SER A 110 20.93 -2.90 -22.12
C SER A 110 22.29 -2.96 -21.44
N VAL A 111 22.90 -4.14 -21.49
CA VAL A 111 24.32 -4.35 -21.29
C VAL A 111 25.06 -3.41 -22.24
N ARG A 112 25.57 -2.30 -21.72
CA ARG A 112 26.57 -1.49 -22.40
C ARG A 112 27.90 -1.62 -21.67
N SER A 113 28.62 -2.67 -22.03
CA SER A 113 30.09 -2.62 -22.10
C SER A 113 30.48 -2.08 -23.48
N PRO A 114 31.59 -1.35 -23.60
CA PRO A 114 32.91 -1.97 -23.62
C PRO A 114 33.87 -1.46 -22.54
#